data_AF-A0A671WPT5-F1
#
_entry.id   AF-A0A671WPT5-F1
#
_cell.length_a   1.000
_cell.length_b   1.000
_cell.length_c   1.000
_cell.angle_alpha   90.00
_cell.angle_beta   90.00
_cell.angle_gamma   90.00
#
_symmetry.space_group_name_H-M   'P 1'
#
loop_
_entity.id
_entity.type
_entity.pdbx_description
1 polymer ?
#
loop_
_entity_poly.entity_id
_entity_poly.type
_entity_poly.pdbx_seq_one_letter_code
_entity_poly.pdbx_strand_id
1 'polypeptide(L)' 'MYAKGKGAVVPSDSQAREKLALYVYEYLLHVGAQKSAQTFLIHLILSPTLRGL' A
#
# COMPACT_ATOMS: atom_id res chain seq x y z
N MET A 1 33.24 -7.51 -18.89
CA MET A 1 32.61 -8.22 -17.75
C MET A 1 31.21 -7.64 -17.59
N TYR A 2 30.16 -8.46 -17.70
CA TYR A 2 28.79 -7.98 -17.47
C TYR A 2 28.68 -7.54 -16.01
N ALA A 3 28.43 -6.24 -15.79
CA ALA A 3 28.19 -5.67 -14.48
C ALA A 3 26.87 -6.25 -13.93
N LYS A 4 26.97 -7.40 -13.28
CA LYS A 4 25.92 -8.03 -12.50
C LYS A 4 25.67 -7.14 -11.28
N GLY A 5 24.43 -6.69 -11.13
CA GLY A 5 23.98 -6.03 -9.91
C GLY A 5 23.47 -4.62 -10.10
N LYS A 6 22.58 -4.38 -11.07
CA LYS A 6 21.41 -3.56 -10.72
C LYS A 6 20.72 -4.35 -9.61
N GLY A 7 21.09 -4.08 -8.36
CA GLY A 7 20.40 -4.66 -7.22
C GLY A 7 18.93 -4.44 -7.51
N ALA A 8 18.20 -5.54 -7.71
CA ALA A 8 16.75 -5.46 -7.69
C ALA A 8 16.49 -4.77 -6.35
N VAL A 9 16.13 -3.49 -6.39
CA VAL A 9 15.71 -2.77 -5.20
C VAL A 9 14.46 -3.51 -4.82
N VAL A 10 14.63 -4.55 -4.00
CA VAL A 10 13.53 -5.33 -3.48
C VAL A 10 12.73 -4.28 -2.74
N PRO A 11 11.54 -3.92 -3.23
CA PRO A 11 10.77 -2.88 -2.58
C PRO A 11 10.57 -3.35 -1.14
N SER A 12 10.97 -2.52 -0.18
CA SER A 12 10.73 -2.82 1.24
C SER A 12 9.26 -3.18 1.40
N ASP A 13 8.92 -4.11 2.30
CA ASP A 13 7.53 -4.52 2.53
C ASP A 13 6.57 -3.33 2.67
N SER A 14 7.01 -2.22 3.26
CA SER A 14 6.28 -0.95 3.31
C SER A 14 5.95 -0.38 1.93
N GLN A 15 6.94 -0.23 1.04
CA GLN A 15 6.74 0.32 -0.31
C GLN A 15 5.82 -0.59 -1.16
N ALA A 16 5.95 -1.91 -1.01
CA ALA A 16 5.09 -2.86 -1.70
C ALA A 16 3.64 -2.76 -1.21
N ARG A 17 3.44 -2.60 0.10
CA ARG A 17 2.12 -2.40 0.72
C ARG A 17 1.49 -1.08 0.33
N GLU A 18 2.25 0.01 0.29
CA GLU A 18 1.76 1.32 -0.16
C GLU A 18 1.29 1.26 -1.62
N LYS A 19 2.06 0.61 -2.49
CA LYS A 19 1.69 0.45 -3.89
C LYS A 19 0.46 -0.46 -4.05
N LEU A 20 0.39 -1.55 -3.30
CA LEU A 20 -0.78 -2.44 -3.27
C LEU A 20 -2.02 -1.68 -2.78
N ALA A 21 -1.87 -0.83 -1.78
CA ALA A 21 -2.96 -0.04 -1.24
C ALA A 21 -3.56 0.95 -2.25
N LEU A 22 -2.70 1.60 -3.05
CA LEU A 22 -3.16 2.45 -4.15
C LEU A 22 -4.00 1.66 -5.17
N TYR A 23 -3.55 0.46 -5.56
CA TYR A 23 -4.31 -0.38 -6.49
C TYR A 23 -5.65 -0.86 -5.91
N VAL A 24 -5.68 -1.22 -4.63
CA VAL A 24 -6.91 -1.65 -3.96
C VAL A 24 -7.88 -0.48 -3.81
N TYR A 25 -7.40 0.72 -3.51
CA TYR A 25 -8.23 1.93 -3.45
C TYR A 25 -8.87 2.25 -4.81
N GLU A 26 -8.08 2.25 -5.88
CA GLU A 26 -8.59 2.41 -7.26
C GLU A 26 -9.63 1.35 -7.61
N TYR A 27 -9.39 0.09 -7.25
CA TYR A 27 -10.36 -0.97 -7.46
C TYR A 27 -11.67 -0.71 -6.68
N LEU A 28 -11.56 -0.33 -5.40
CA LEU A 28 -12.71 -0.02 -4.54
C LEU A 28 -13.52 1.18 -5.05
N LEU A 29 -12.88 2.14 -5.71
CA LEU A 29 -13.56 3.22 -6.41
C LEU A 29 -14.31 2.71 -7.65
N HIS A 30 -13.67 1.90 -8.49
CA HIS A 30 -14.28 1.36 -9.71
C HIS A 30 -15.48 0.45 -9.44
N VAL A 31 -15.44 -0.36 -8.37
CA VAL A 31 -16.57 -1.21 -7.95
C VAL A 31 -17.68 -0.44 -7.22
N GLY A 32 -17.50 0.87 -6.97
CA GLY A 32 -18.48 1.70 -6.25
C GLY A 32 -18.53 1.46 -4.74
N ALA A 33 -17.51 0.78 -4.18
CA ALA A 33 -17.39 0.48 -2.76
C ALA A 33 -16.78 1.65 -1.97
N GLN A 34 -17.41 2.84 -2.06
CA GLN A 34 -16.88 4.09 -1.48
C GLN A 34 -16.64 4.01 0.04
N LYS A 35 -17.52 3.33 0.78
CA LYS A 35 -17.33 3.13 2.24
C LYS A 35 -16.11 2.26 2.53
N SER A 36 -15.94 1.18 1.77
CA SER A 36 -14.78 0.30 1.88
C SER A 36 -13.49 1.02 1.47
N ALA A 37 -13.53 1.89 0.47
CA ALA A 37 -12.38 2.73 0.07
C ALA A 37 -11.97 3.69 1.20
N GLN A 38 -12.93 4.36 1.82
CA GLN A 38 -12.68 5.27 2.96
C GLN A 38 -12.13 4.50 4.18
N THR A 39 -12.74 3.37 4.54
CA THR A 39 -12.24 2.51 5.62
C THR A 39 -10.86 1.96 5.30
N PHE A 40 -10.58 1.58 4.06
CA PHE A 40 -9.28 1.06 3.64
C PHE A 40 -8.17 2.11 3.76
N LEU A 41 -8.42 3.36 3.35
CA LEU A 41 -7.51 4.48 3.57
C LEU A 41 -7.26 4.74 5.06
N ILE A 42 -8.32 4.71 5.87
CA ILE A 42 -8.19 4.86 7.33
C ILE A 42 -7.35 3.71 7.88
N HIS A 43 -7.57 2.45 7.54
CA HIS A 43 -6.78 1.34 8.10
C HIS A 43 -5.30 1.39 7.69
N LEU A 44 -4.99 1.91 6.50
CA LEU A 44 -3.62 2.09 6.03
C LEU A 44 -2.92 3.28 6.70
N ILE A 45 -3.62 4.40 6.90
CA ILE A 45 -3.11 5.63 7.51
C ILE A 45 -3.11 5.57 9.05
N LEU A 46 -4.09 4.90 9.64
CA LEU A 46 -4.32 4.78 11.09
C LEU A 46 -3.47 3.67 11.74
N SER A 47 -2.73 2.90 10.96
CA SER A 47 -1.74 1.95 11.46
C SER A 47 -0.35 2.57 11.24
N PRO A 48 0.22 3.25 12.25
CA PRO A 48 0.91 2.51 13.32
C PRO A 48 0.73 3.03 14.76
N THR A 49 -0.03 4.10 15.01
CA THR A 49 0.09 4.84 16.30
C THR A 49 -1.19 4.92 17.14
N LEU A 50 -2.37 4.60 16.59
CA LEU A 50 -3.64 4.67 17.35
C LEU A 50 -4.04 3.37 18.07
N ARG A 51 -3.07 2.47 18.28
CA ARG A 51 -3.15 1.33 19.21
C ARG A 51 -2.19 1.50 20.40
N GLY A 52 -1.93 2.74 20.79
CA GLY A 52 -1.08 3.12 21.92
C GLY A 52 -1.81 3.91 23.02
N LEU A 53 -3.15 3.91 23.02
CA LEU A 53 -4.02 4.51 24.03
C LEU A 53 -5.06 3.48 24.50
#